data_AF-A0A1D8GE01-F1
#
_entry.id   AF-A0A1D8GE01-F1
#
_cell.length_a   1.000
_cell.length_b   1.000
_cell.length_c   1.000
_cell.angle_alpha   90.00
_cell.angle_beta   90.00
_cell.angle_gamma   90.00
#
_symmetry.space_group_name_H-M   'P 1'
#
loop_
_entity.id
_entity.type
_entity.pdbx_description
1 polymer ?
#
loop_
_entity_poly.entity_id
_entity_poly.type
_entity_poly.pdbx_seq_one_letter_code
_entity_poly.pdbx_strand_id
1 'polypeptide(L)' 'MPWKRGKIKFDDGSVYPAELLVKEDGEVWNVKVLKDNKVIEEIDAQHFANKLKKDVSSVYPFTYEITE' A
#
# COMPACT_ATOMS: atom_id res chain seq x y z
N MET A 1 2.96 -12.98 -6.93
CA MET A 1 1.95 -11.94 -6.68
C MET A 1 1.94 -10.98 -7.88
N PRO A 2 0.88 -10.91 -8.71
CA PRO A 2 0.81 -9.97 -9.81
C PRO A 2 0.42 -8.57 -9.31
N TRP A 3 1.02 -7.53 -9.90
CA TRP A 3 0.56 -6.15 -9.71
C TRP A 3 -0.75 -5.92 -10.48
N LYS A 4 -1.72 -5.31 -9.81
CA LYS A 4 -3.02 -4.92 -10.39
C LYS A 4 -3.13 -3.41 -10.41
N ARG A 5 -3.64 -2.84 -11.50
CA ARG A 5 -3.95 -1.41 -11.55
C ARG A 5 -5.25 -1.12 -10.81
N GLY A 6 -5.24 -0.05 -10.03
CA GLY A 6 -6.36 0.40 -9.21
C GLY A 6 -6.27 1.90 -8.91
N LYS A 7 -6.92 2.30 -7.82
CA LYS A 7 -6.89 3.68 -7.32
C LYS A 7 -6.81 3.64 -5.79
N ILE A 8 -6.16 4.63 -5.20
CA ILE A 8 -6.22 4.91 -3.76
C ILE A 8 -7.00 6.21 -3.57
N LYS A 9 -7.84 6.26 -2.53
CA LYS A 9 -8.52 7.48 -2.08
C LYS A 9 -7.96 7.85 -0.72
N PHE A 10 -7.47 9.08 -0.60
CA PHE A 10 -7.00 9.63 0.66
C PHE A 10 -8.16 10.26 1.44
N ASP A 11 -7.92 10.56 2.72
CA ASP A 11 -8.88 11.15 3.65
C ASP A 11 -9.37 12.54 3.21
N ASP A 12 -8.49 13.33 2.60
CA ASP A 12 -8.79 14.62 1.94
C ASP A 12 -9.72 14.47 0.71
N GLY A 13 -10.10 13.25 0.36
CA GLY A 13 -10.98 12.92 -0.76
C GLY A 13 -10.26 12.82 -2.11
N SER A 14 -8.96 13.12 -2.17
CA SER A 14 -8.17 13.00 -3.38
C SER A 14 -8.03 11.54 -3.81
N VAL A 15 -8.03 11.32 -5.13
CA VAL A 15 -7.96 9.98 -5.71
C VAL A 15 -6.81 9.92 -6.69
N TYR A 16 -5.91 8.95 -6.49
CA TYR A 16 -4.74 8.74 -7.33
C TYR A 16 -4.77 7.34 -7.95
N PRO A 17 -4.30 7.19 -9.21
CA PRO A 17 -4.01 5.88 -9.76
C PRO A 17 -2.99 5.14 -8.89
N ALA A 18 -3.15 3.83 -8.75
CA ALA A 18 -2.26 3.00 -7.96
C ALA A 18 -1.95 1.66 -8.65
N GLU A 19 -0.80 1.09 -8.34
CA GLU A 19 -0.54 -0.34 -8.56
C GLU A 19 -0.58 -1.04 -7.20
N LEU A 20 -1.31 -2.14 -7.13
CA LEU A 20 -1.57 -2.90 -5.91
C LEU A 20 -0.97 -4.29 -6.10
N LEU A 21 -0.06 -4.68 -5.21
CA LEU A 21 0.43 -6.05 -5.15
C LEU A 21 -0.52 -6.83 -4.25
N VAL A 22 -1.38 -7.65 -4.84
CA VAL A 22 -2.47 -8.34 -4.12
C VAL A 22 -2.13 -9.82 -3.95
N LYS A 23 -2.33 -10.34 -2.74
CA LYS A 23 -2.24 -11.77 -2.40
C LYS A 23 -3.43 -12.55 -2.94
N GLU A 24 -3.37 -13.87 -2.86
CA GLU A 24 -4.43 -14.77 -3.35
C GLU A 24 -5.73 -14.66 -2.55
N ASP A 25 -5.64 -14.28 -1.27
CA ASP A 25 -6.76 -14.02 -0.35
C ASP A 25 -7.42 -12.64 -0.53
N GLY A 26 -6.90 -11.81 -1.46
CA GLY A 26 -7.41 -10.46 -1.72
C GLY A 26 -6.77 -9.36 -0.88
N GLU A 27 -5.81 -9.68 0.00
CA GLU A 27 -5.10 -8.69 0.79
C GLU A 27 -4.08 -7.92 -0.04
N VAL A 28 -3.95 -6.61 0.24
CA VAL A 28 -2.94 -5.75 -0.39
C VAL A 28 -1.63 -5.86 0.38
N TRP A 29 -0.56 -6.31 -0.30
CA TRP A 29 0.78 -6.41 0.25
C TRP A 29 1.55 -5.09 0.09
N ASN A 30 1.64 -4.58 -1.14
CA ASN A 30 2.30 -3.29 -1.42
C ASN A 30 1.39 -2.40 -2.26
N VAL A 31 1.54 -1.09 -2.10
CA VAL A 31 0.85 -0.08 -2.89
C VAL A 31 1.87 0.87 -3.49
N LYS A 32 1.80 1.11 -4.80
CA LYS A 32 2.48 2.20 -5.47
C LYS A 32 1.46 3.26 -5.82
N VAL A 33 1.67 4.49 -5.36
CA VAL A 33 0.82 5.63 -5.72
C VAL A 33 1.43 6.33 -6.92
N LEU A 34 0.62 6.59 -7.95
CA LEU A 34 1.06 7.20 -9.19
C LEU A 34 0.52 8.62 -9.31
N LYS A 35 1.37 9.52 -9.81
CA LYS A 35 1.01 10.84 -10.31
C LYS A 35 1.67 11.02 -11.68
N ASP A 36 0.90 11.43 -12.68
CA ASP A 36 1.38 11.59 -14.06
C ASP A 36 2.08 10.32 -14.60
N ASN A 37 1.51 9.15 -14.29
CA ASN A 37 2.06 7.81 -14.61
C ASN A 37 3.45 7.51 -14.02
N LYS A 38 3.92 8.28 -13.03
CA LYS A 38 5.15 8.00 -12.28
C LYS A 38 4.83 7.63 -10.84
N VAL A 39 5.57 6.68 -10.28
CA VAL A 39 5.47 6.32 -8.87
C VAL A 39 6.01 7.49 -8.03
N ILE A 40 5.16 8.02 -7.16
CA ILE A 40 5.54 9.09 -6.22
C ILE A 40 5.76 8.58 -4.81
N GLU A 41 5.15 7.44 -4.46
CA GLU A 41 5.30 6.78 -3.17
C GLU A 41 5.07 5.27 -3.34
N GLU A 42 5.81 4.48 -2.57
CA GLU A 42 5.60 3.05 -2.43
C GLU A 42 5.43 2.69 -0.95
N ILE A 43 4.23 2.26 -0.60
CA ILE A 43 3.94 1.66 0.70
C ILE A 43 4.40 0.20 0.63
N ASP A 44 5.69 -0.01 0.88
CA ASP A 44 6.33 -1.33 0.92
C ASP A 44 6.29 -1.92 2.33
N ALA A 45 5.61 -3.06 2.45
CA ALA A 45 5.47 -3.79 3.69
C ALA A 45 6.80 -4.14 4.34
N GLN A 46 7.77 -4.57 3.53
CA GLN A 46 9.07 -5.01 4.03
C GLN A 46 9.89 -3.82 4.54
N HIS A 47 9.91 -2.73 3.76
CA HIS A 47 10.58 -1.51 4.16
C HIS A 47 10.00 -0.93 5.47
N PHE A 48 8.67 -0.95 5.62
CA PHE A 48 8.00 -0.51 6.84
C PHE A 48 8.31 -1.41 8.04
N ALA A 49 8.26 -2.74 7.88
CA ALA A 49 8.61 -3.71 8.92
C ALA A 49 10.04 -3.51 9.44
N ASN A 50 10.98 -3.26 8.52
CA ASN A 50 12.38 -3.00 8.84
C ASN A 50 12.54 -1.72 9.69
N LYS A 51 11.80 -0.65 9.40
CA LYS A 51 11.81 0.57 10.24
C LYS A 51 11.35 0.29 11.67
N LEU A 52 10.40 -0.63 11.83
CA LEU A 52 9.87 -1.05 13.12
C LEU A 52 10.71 -2.13 13.82
N LYS A 53 11.79 -2.62 13.18
CA LYS A 53 12.58 -3.77 13.65
C LYS A 53 11.70 -4.99 13.97
N LYS A 54 10.67 -5.22 13.15
CA LYS A 54 9.73 -6.34 13.26
C LYS A 54 9.82 -7.20 12.01
N ASP A 55 9.43 -8.46 12.13
CA ASP A 55 9.14 -9.30 10.97
C ASP A 55 7.96 -8.74 10.19
N VAL A 56 8.03 -8.84 8.86
CA VAL A 56 6.97 -8.32 7.97
C VAL A 56 5.61 -8.97 8.25
N SER A 57 5.59 -10.25 8.62
CA SER A 57 4.38 -10.97 9.03
C SER A 57 3.75 -10.45 10.33
N SER A 58 4.47 -9.66 11.13
CA SER A 58 3.97 -9.08 12.38
C SER A 58 3.38 -7.68 12.20
N VAL A 59 3.51 -7.11 11.01
CA VAL A 59 2.98 -5.78 10.67
C VAL A 59 2.10 -5.81 9.42
N TYR A 60 1.99 -6.96 8.74
CA TYR A 60 1.20 -7.13 7.52
C TYR A 60 0.37 -8.43 7.48
N PRO A 61 -0.84 -8.38 6.87
CA PRO A 61 -1.52 -7.18 6.34
C PRO A 61 -1.85 -6.17 7.45
N PHE A 62 -1.80 -4.87 7.16
CA PHE A 62 -2.17 -3.83 8.13
C PHE A 62 -3.60 -3.35 7.89
N THR A 63 -4.30 -3.07 8.98
CA THR A 63 -5.54 -2.31 8.98
C THR A 63 -5.18 -0.87 9.34
N TYR A 64 -5.70 0.11 8.62
CA TYR A 64 -5.55 1.52 8.98
C TYR A 64 -6.82 2.02 9.66
N GLU A 65 -6.67 2.79 10.73
CA GLU A 65 -7.75 3.59 11.32
C GLU A 65 -7.50 5.05 10.96
N ILE A 66 -8.54 5.75 10.51
CA ILE A 66 -8.50 7.19 10.27
C ILE A 66 -9.01 7.86 11.54
N THR A 67 -8.16 8.64 12.21
CA THR A 67 -8.56 9.59 13.25
C THR A 67 -8.49 11.00 12.69
N GLU A 68 -9.59 11.75 12.86
CA GLU A 68 -9.75 13.17 12.50
C GLU A 68 -8.69 14.10 13.13
#